data_AF-A0A6G3Y0J1-F1
#
_entry.id   AF-A0A6G3Y0J1-F1
#
_cell.length_a   1.000
_cell.length_b   1.000
_cell.length_c   1.000
_cell.angle_alpha   90.00
_cell.angle_beta   90.00
_cell.angle_gamma   90.00
#
_symmetry.space_group_name_H-M   'P 1'
#
loop_
_entity.id
_entity.type
_entity.pdbx_description
1 polymer ?
#
loop_
_entity_poly.entity_id
_entity_poly.type
_entity_poly.pdbx_seq_one_letter_code
_entity_poly.pdbx_strand_id
1 'polypeptide(L)' 'VRGSGFYKIAYFFPQVLSIAIVAILFQFAFDPAQGMINGTLKAVGFDDVPTWLGDPQLALWVIMAVLVWCT' A
#
# COMPACT_ATOMS: atom_id res chain seq x y z
N VAL A 1 -6.21 15.49 -20.67
CA VAL A 1 -7.28 14.70 -20.01
C VAL A 1 -7.13 14.81 -18.50
N ARG A 2 -8.21 15.09 -17.76
CA ARG A 2 -8.14 15.22 -16.29
C ARG A 2 -7.81 13.84 -15.70
N GLY A 3 -6.73 13.72 -14.94
CA GLY A 3 -6.27 12.44 -14.36
C GLY A 3 -5.00 11.83 -14.97
N SER A 4 -4.49 12.34 -16.11
CA SER A 4 -3.24 11.81 -16.70
C SER A 4 -2.02 11.93 -15.80
N GLY A 5 -1.99 12.94 -14.92
CA GLY A 5 -0.90 13.12 -13.95
C GLY A 5 -0.86 12.00 -12.91
N PHE A 6 -2.02 11.65 -12.34
CA PHE A 6 -2.12 10.57 -11.35
C PHE A 6 -1.76 9.21 -11.97
N TYR A 7 -2.22 8.94 -13.19
CA TYR A 7 -1.91 7.68 -13.88
C TYR A 7 -0.41 7.52 -14.15
N LYS A 8 0.26 8.61 -14.56
CA LYS A 8 1.72 8.62 -14.73
C LYS A 8 2.44 8.36 -13.41
N ILE A 9 2.01 8.99 -12.32
CA ILE A 9 2.61 8.76 -11.01
C ILE A 9 2.40 7.31 -10.60
N ALA A 10 1.17 6.80 -10.56
CA ALA A 10 0.91 5.43 -10.13
C ALA A 10 1.65 4.36 -10.96
N TYR A 11 1.89 4.59 -12.25
CA TYR A 11 2.57 3.63 -13.11
C TYR A 11 4.11 3.75 -13.09
N PHE A 12 4.65 4.97 -13.09
CA PHE A 12 6.11 5.19 -13.14
C PHE A 12 6.76 5.26 -11.76
N PHE A 13 6.01 5.59 -10.71
CA PHE A 13 6.53 5.70 -9.35
C PHE A 13 7.22 4.42 -8.85
N PRO A 14 6.66 3.19 -9.03
CA PRO A 14 7.35 1.99 -8.56
C PRO A 14 8.61 1.67 -9.39
N GLN A 15 8.64 1.99 -10.68
CA GLN A 15 9.78 1.71 -11.56
C GLN A 15 11.02 2.55 -11.24
N VAL A 16 10.84 3.72 -10.63
CA VAL A 16 11.95 4.63 -10.28
C VAL A 16 12.53 4.32 -8.90
N LEU A 17 11.79 3.58 -8.06
CA LEU A 17 12.18 3.25 -6.69
C LEU A 17 12.82 1.86 -6.60
N SER A 18 13.79 1.71 -5.69
CA SER A 18 14.31 0.38 -5.33
C SER A 18 13.22 -0.44 -4.66
N ILE A 19 13.15 -1.74 -4.96
CA ILE A 19 12.16 -2.66 -4.38
C ILE A 19 12.23 -2.69 -2.84
N ALA A 20 13.41 -2.48 -2.26
CA ALA A 20 13.58 -2.38 -0.81
C ALA A 20 12.88 -1.13 -0.24
N ILE A 21 12.94 0.00 -0.94
CA ILE A 21 12.27 1.24 -0.54
C ILE A 21 10.75 1.07 -0.66
N VAL A 22 10.28 0.44 -1.73
CA VAL A 22 8.84 0.16 -1.90
C VAL A 22 8.35 -0.74 -0.78
N ALA A 23 9.07 -1.79 -0.42
CA ALA A 23 8.72 -2.66 0.71
C ALA A 23 8.61 -1.87 2.04
N ILE A 24 9.56 -0.98 2.33
CA ILE A 24 9.54 -0.14 3.53
C ILE A 24 8.34 0.83 3.52
N LEU A 25 8.10 1.52 2.40
CA LEU A 25 6.97 2.44 2.25
C LEU A 25 5.63 1.74 2.48
N PHE A 26 5.48 0.56 1.90
CA PHE A 26 4.27 -0.25 2.06
C PHE A 26 4.16 -0.83 3.47
N GLN A 27 5.27 -1.20 4.11
CA GLN A 27 5.28 -1.58 5.52
C GLN A 27 4.75 -0.46 6.42
N PHE A 28 5.16 0.78 6.18
CA PHE A 28 4.62 1.95 6.89
C PHE A 28 3.16 2.26 6.51
N ALA A 29 2.78 2.09 5.24
CA ALA A 29 1.41 2.35 4.80
C ALA A 29 0.40 1.37 5.41
N PHE A 30 0.80 0.11 5.58
CA PHE A 30 0.03 -0.98 6.17
C PHE A 30 0.26 -1.16 7.67
N ASP A 31 0.98 -0.23 8.32
CA ASP A 31 1.23 -0.28 9.75
C ASP A 31 -0.09 -0.32 10.55
N PRO A 32 -0.24 -1.25 11.50
CA PRO A 32 -1.50 -1.43 12.20
C PRO A 32 -1.85 -0.30 13.17
N ALA A 33 -0.87 0.44 13.70
CA ALA A 33 -1.08 1.48 14.68
C ALA A 33 -1.38 2.84 14.02
N GLN A 34 -0.58 3.24 13.01
CA GLN A 34 -0.64 4.57 12.39
C GLN A 34 -0.53 4.54 10.85
N GLY A 35 -0.74 3.39 10.21
CA GLY A 35 -0.64 3.27 8.76
C GLY A 35 -1.65 4.14 8.01
N MET A 36 -1.22 4.70 6.88
CA MET A 36 -2.05 5.56 6.03
C MET A 36 -3.31 4.83 5.53
N ILE A 37 -3.23 3.52 5.31
CA ILE A 37 -4.36 2.70 4.88
C ILE A 37 -5.35 2.51 6.03
N ASN A 38 -4.86 2.22 7.23
CA ASN A 38 -5.74 2.05 8.40
C ASN A 38 -6.38 3.37 8.84
N GLY A 39 -5.64 4.47 8.75
CA GLY A 39 -6.16 5.81 9.02
C GLY A 39 -7.28 6.21 8.05
N THR A 40 -7.14 5.90 6.76
CA THR A 40 -8.19 6.18 5.77
C THR A 40 -9.41 5.27 5.96
N LEU A 41 -9.23 3.99 6.30
CA LEU A 41 -10.34 3.08 6.64
C LEU A 41 -11.12 3.53 7.88
N LYS A 42 -10.43 3.93 8.95
CA LYS A 42 -11.07 4.52 10.15
C LYS A 42 -11.79 5.82 9.82
N ALA A 43 -11.22 6.68 8.99
CA ALA A 43 -11.86 7.92 8.57
C ALA A 43 -13.15 7.70 7.76
N VAL A 44 -13.27 6.56 7.09
CA VAL A 44 -14.48 6.16 6.33
C VAL A 44 -15.50 5.41 7.21
N GLY A 45 -15.17 5.12 8.48
CA GLY A 45 -16.08 4.52 9.47
C GLY A 45 -15.89 3.03 9.72
N PHE A 46 -14.77 2.44 9.29
CA PHE A 46 -14.41 1.07 9.65
C PHE A 46 -13.63 1.07 10.98
N ASP A 47 -14.30 0.65 12.07
CA ASP A 47 -13.67 0.55 13.39
C ASP A 47 -12.78 -0.69 13.52
N ASP A 48 -13.13 -1.78 12.84
CA ASP A 48 -12.43 -3.07 12.89
C ASP A 48 -11.48 -3.21 11.69
N VAL A 49 -10.36 -2.50 11.75
CA VAL A 49 -9.38 -2.49 10.65
C VAL A 49 -8.44 -3.70 10.77
N PRO A 50 -8.33 -4.56 9.75
CA PRO A 50 -7.52 -5.76 9.82
C PRO A 50 -6.03 -5.45 9.90
N THR A 51 -5.29 -6.32 10.61
CA THR A 51 -3.83 -6.28 10.67
C THR A 51 -3.25 -6.88 9.39
N TRP A 52 -3.15 -6.08 8.33
CA TRP A 52 -2.73 -6.50 7.00
C TRP A 52 -1.42 -7.29 6.94
N LEU A 53 -0.42 -6.88 7.73
CA LEU A 53 0.88 -7.55 7.82
C LEU A 53 0.98 -8.54 8.99
N GLY A 54 -0.01 -8.56 9.89
CA GLY A 54 -0.04 -9.44 11.05
C GLY A 54 -0.78 -10.75 10.82
N ASP A 55 -1.72 -10.77 9.86
CA ASP A 55 -2.33 -12.00 9.37
C ASP A 55 -1.50 -12.55 8.18
N PRO A 56 -0.91 -13.75 8.29
CA PRO A 56 -0.11 -14.36 7.21
C PRO A 56 -0.85 -14.43 5.87
N GLN A 57 -2.16 -14.63 5.88
CA GLN A 57 -2.93 -14.77 4.64
C GLN A 57 -3.10 -13.41 3.94
N LEU A 58 -3.42 -12.36 4.70
CA LEU A 58 -3.50 -10.99 4.17
C LEU A 58 -2.13 -10.45 3.78
N ALA A 59 -1.09 -10.78 4.53
CA ALA A 59 0.27 -10.34 4.26
C ALA A 59 0.75 -10.83 2.89
N LEU A 60 0.48 -12.09 2.55
CA LEU A 60 0.81 -12.64 1.23
C LEU A 60 0.10 -11.88 0.10
N TRP A 61 -1.19 -11.57 0.26
CA TRP A 61 -1.94 -10.80 -0.73
C TRP A 61 -1.38 -9.39 -0.91
N VAL A 62 -1.04 -8.70 0.19
CA VAL A 62 -0.45 -7.37 0.15
C VAL A 62 0.92 -7.39 -0.55
N ILE A 63 1.79 -8.33 -0.17
CA ILE A 63 3.12 -8.47 -0.78
C ILE A 63 2.99 -8.79 -2.28
N MET A 64 2.10 -9.71 -2.66
CA MET A 64 1.87 -10.02 -4.08
C MET A 64 1.37 -8.80 -4.86
N ALA A 65 0.44 -8.02 -4.31
CA ALA A 65 -0.06 -6.81 -4.96
C ALA A 65 1.06 -5.79 -5.18
N VAL A 66 1.95 -5.61 -4.20
CA VAL A 66 3.11 -4.72 -4.30
C VAL A 66 4.11 -5.21 -5.34
N LEU A 67 4.38 -6.52 -5.37
CA LEU A 67 5.27 -7.12 -6.35
C LEU A 67 4.74 -6.94 -7.78
N VAL A 68 3.45 -7.22 -8.01
CA VAL A 68 2.80 -7.02 -9.31
C VAL A 68 2.79 -5.55 -9.71
N TRP A 69 2.71 -4.63 -8.76
CA TRP A 69 2.79 -3.19 -9.03
C TRP A 69 4.22 -2.72 -9.36
N CYS A 70 5.23 -3.40 -8.83
CA CYS A 70 6.64 -3.10 -9.09
C CYS A 70 7.17 -3.65 -10.41
N THR A 71 6.55 -4.69 -10.97
CA THR A 71 6.92 -5.30 -12.26
C THR A 71 6.34 -4.53 -13.42
#